data_AF-A0AAX6EC32-F1
#
_entry.id   AF-A0AAX6EC32-F1
#
_cell.length_a   1.000
_cell.length_b   1.000
_cell.length_c   1.000
_cell.angle_alpha   90.00
_cell.angle_beta   90.00
_cell.angle_gamma   90.00
#
_symmetry.space_group_name_H-M   'P 1'
#
loop_
_entity.id
_entity.type
_entity.pdbx_description
1 polymer ?
#
loop_
_entity_poly.entity_id
_entity_poly.type
_entity_poly.pdbx_seq_one_letter_code
_entity_poly.pdbx_strand_id
1 'polypeptide(L)'
;MHRDPVLEVVLITGPRKKFMLYKVIGVLAEEGAEVVNASFSVVGDKIFYTVHCQATSPTVGVDASRISERLKVLIQGRTKHNFPTVATN
;
A
#
# COMPACT_ATOMS: atom_id res chain seq x y z
N MET A 1 -23.90 -5.33 -15.85
CA MET A 1 -22.65 -4.54 -15.76
C MET A 1 -22.09 -4.73 -14.36
N HIS A 2 -21.37 -5.83 -14.12
CA HIS A 2 -20.74 -6.06 -12.82
C HIS A 2 -19.59 -5.07 -12.72
N ARG A 3 -19.69 -4.09 -11.81
CA ARG A 3 -18.54 -3.28 -11.41
C ARG A 3 -17.67 -4.20 -10.58
N ASP A 4 -16.65 -4.77 -11.18
CA ASP A 4 -15.58 -5.37 -10.42
C ASP A 4 -15.05 -4.29 -9.45
N PRO A 5 -15.03 -4.55 -8.13
CA PRO A 5 -14.44 -3.61 -7.19
C PRO A 5 -12.93 -3.59 -7.43
N VAL A 6 -12.48 -2.59 -8.21
CA VAL A 6 -11.07 -2.34 -8.49
C VAL A 6 -10.51 -1.44 -7.39
N LEU A 7 -9.53 -1.94 -6.66
CA LEU A 7 -8.75 -1.20 -5.67
C LEU A 7 -7.50 -0.62 -6.37
N GLU A 8 -7.32 0.70 -6.30
CA GLU A 8 -6.13 1.37 -6.82
C GLU A 8 -5.24 1.83 -5.67
N VAL A 9 -3.98 1.40 -5.69
CA VAL A 9 -2.96 1.77 -4.70
C VAL A 9 -1.88 2.58 -5.40
N VAL A 10 -1.72 3.83 -4.97
CA VAL A 10 -0.67 4.72 -5.47
C VAL A 10 0.38 4.93 -4.40
N LEU A 11 1.64 4.62 -4.72
CA LEU A 11 2.78 4.79 -3.84
C LEU A 11 3.78 5.78 -4.45
N ILE A 12 4.18 6.78 -3.67
CA ILE A 12 5.14 7.81 -4.10
C ILE A 12 6.46 7.59 -3.35
N THR A 13 7.55 7.34 -4.07
CA THR A 13 8.89 7.15 -3.49
C THR A 13 9.93 8.00 -4.21
N GLY A 14 11.08 8.26 -3.57
CA GLY A 14 12.24 8.80 -4.29
C GLY A 14 12.92 7.73 -5.19
N PRO A 15 13.77 8.13 -6.13
CA PRO A 15 14.43 7.26 -7.12
C PRO A 15 15.31 6.15 -6.55
N ARG A 16 15.67 6.26 -5.26
CA ARG A 16 16.54 5.32 -4.55
C ARG A 16 15.81 4.23 -3.75
N LYS A 17 14.49 4.26 -3.66
CA LYS A 17 13.68 3.26 -2.93
C LYS A 17 12.94 2.32 -3.89
N LYS A 18 13.68 1.47 -4.60
CA LYS A 18 13.11 0.42 -5.48
C LYS A 18 12.53 -0.80 -4.73
N PHE A 19 12.57 -0.82 -3.40
CA PHE A 19 12.32 -2.01 -2.58
C PHE A 19 10.90 -2.08 -1.95
N MET A 20 9.93 -1.27 -2.40
CA MET A 20 8.60 -1.26 -1.79
C MET A 20 7.52 -1.99 -2.61
N LEU A 21 7.64 -2.10 -3.94
CA LEU A 21 6.55 -2.63 -4.77
C LEU A 21 6.24 -4.10 -4.46
N TYR A 22 7.27 -4.96 -4.37
CA TYR A 22 7.08 -6.37 -4.05
C TYR A 22 6.42 -6.58 -2.68
N LYS A 23 6.68 -5.68 -1.72
CA LYS A 23 6.05 -5.70 -0.39
C LYS A 23 4.58 -5.30 -0.46
N VAL A 24 4.26 -4.29 -1.26
CA VAL A 24 2.88 -3.84 -1.52
C VAL A 24 2.08 -4.99 -2.14
N ILE A 25 2.63 -5.64 -3.17
CA ILE A 25 2.03 -6.80 -3.84
C ILE A 25 1.85 -7.96 -2.85
N GLY A 26 2.82 -8.21 -1.97
CA GLY A 26 2.71 -9.24 -0.94
C GLY A 26 1.56 -8.99 0.04
N VAL A 27 1.41 -7.75 0.53
CA VAL A 27 0.28 -7.37 1.40
C VAL A 27 -1.05 -7.52 0.68
N LEU A 28 -1.13 -7.13 -0.59
CA LEU A 28 -2.33 -7.27 -1.40
C LEU A 28 -2.73 -8.75 -1.55
N ALA A 29 -1.77 -9.60 -1.91
CA ALA A 29 -2.00 -11.04 -2.04
C ALA A 29 -2.40 -11.70 -0.71
N GLU A 30 -1.78 -11.30 0.41
CA GLU A 30 -2.14 -11.79 1.77
C GLU A 30 -3.58 -11.43 2.15
N GLU A 31 -4.06 -10.27 1.72
CA GLU A 31 -5.41 -9.77 2.03
C GLU A 31 -6.45 -10.19 0.97
N GLY A 32 -6.09 -11.10 0.05
CA GLY A 32 -7.01 -11.64 -0.96
C GLY A 32 -7.28 -10.69 -2.14
N ALA A 33 -6.44 -9.67 -2.33
CA ALA A 33 -6.47 -8.80 -3.49
C ALA A 33 -5.50 -9.31 -4.56
N GLU A 34 -6.04 -9.59 -5.75
CA GLU A 34 -5.25 -9.98 -6.90
C GLU A 34 -4.74 -8.74 -7.62
N VAL A 35 -3.45 -8.66 -7.86
CA VAL A 35 -2.86 -7.55 -8.61
C VAL A 35 -3.05 -7.80 -10.10
N VAL A 36 -3.96 -7.03 -10.72
CA VAL A 36 -4.28 -7.13 -12.14
C VAL A 36 -3.32 -6.30 -13.00
N ASN A 37 -2.86 -5.16 -12.47
CA ASN A 37 -1.93 -4.30 -13.18
C ASN A 37 -1.02 -3.54 -12.22
N ALA A 38 0.25 -3.36 -12.57
CA ALA A 38 1.18 -2.52 -11.85
C ALA A 38 1.94 -1.66 -12.85
N SER A 39 1.92 -0.36 -12.65
CA SER A 39 2.57 0.63 -13.50
C SER A 39 3.42 1.54 -12.62
N PHE A 40 4.49 2.09 -13.19
CA PHE A 40 5.29 3.10 -12.51
C PHE A 40 5.61 4.24 -13.44
N SER A 41 5.77 5.44 -12.87
CA SER A 41 6.07 6.66 -13.59
C SER A 41 7.08 7.46 -12.80
N VAL A 42 8.15 7.88 -13.45
CA VAL A 42 9.19 8.71 -12.83
C VAL A 42 8.96 10.14 -13.28
N VAL A 43 8.74 11.04 -12.31
CA VAL A 43 8.55 12.48 -12.55
C VAL A 43 9.58 13.24 -11.74
N GLY A 44 10.59 13.79 -12.42
CA GLY A 44 11.74 14.43 -11.77
C GLY A 44 12.48 13.47 -10.86
N ASP A 45 12.58 13.82 -9.57
CA ASP A 45 13.21 13.01 -8.52
C ASP A 45 12.19 12.19 -7.71
N LYS A 46 11.04 11.84 -8.28
CA LYS A 46 10.01 11.02 -7.63
C LYS A 46 9.54 9.91 -8.57
N ILE A 47 9.27 8.75 -7.99
CA ILE A 47 8.67 7.60 -8.65
C ILE A 47 7.28 7.40 -8.06
N PHE A 48 6.29 7.39 -8.93
CA PHE A 48 4.90 7.05 -8.66
C PHE A 48 4.70 5.61 -9.10
N TYR A 49 4.25 4.76 -8.19
CA TYR A 49 3.85 3.39 -8.50
C TYR A 49 2.34 3.31 -8.36
N THR A 50 1.66 2.88 -9.41
CA THR A 50 0.22 2.66 -9.44
C THR A 50 -0.03 1.17 -9.56
N VAL A 51 -0.71 0.58 -8.59
CA VAL A 51 -1.05 -0.84 -8.58
C VAL A 51 -2.57 -0.95 -8.57
N HIS A 52 -3.12 -1.51 -9.64
CA HIS A 52 -4.52 -1.88 -9.74
C HIS A 52 -4.67 -3.32 -9.26
N CYS A 53 -5.60 -3.50 -8.34
CA CYS A 53 -5.89 -4.76 -7.70
C CYS A 53 -7.40 -5.01 -7.81
N GLN A 54 -7.80 -6.26 -7.88
CA GLN A 54 -9.19 -6.68 -7.89
C GLN A 54 -9.42 -7.62 -6.71
N ALA A 55 -10.60 -7.52 -6.09
CA ALA A 55 -11.00 -8.49 -5.09
C ALA A 55 -11.20 -9.87 -5.74
N THR A 56 -10.50 -10.88 -5.23
CA THR A 56 -10.67 -12.28 -5.69
C THR A 56 -12.06 -12.83 -5.40
N SER A 57 -12.79 -12.23 -4.45
CA SER A 57 -14.19 -12.56 -4.21
C SER A 57 -15.01 -11.29 -3.91
N PRO A 58 -16.19 -11.12 -4.52
CA PRO A 58 -17.13 -10.05 -4.18
C PRO A 58 -17.90 -10.31 -2.88
N THR A 59 -17.82 -11.53 -2.32
CA THR A 59 -18.51 -11.97 -1.09
C THR A 59 -17.70 -11.76 0.18
N VAL A 60 -16.36 -11.89 0.10
CA VAL A 60 -15.44 -11.47 1.16
C VAL A 60 -14.90 -10.12 0.73
N GLY A 61 -15.54 -9.05 1.20
CA GLY A 61 -15.13 -7.69 0.87
C GLY A 61 -13.64 -7.51 1.14
N VAL A 62 -12.89 -7.09 0.12
CA VAL A 62 -11.52 -6.66 0.32
C VAL A 62 -11.56 -5.38 1.15
N ASP A 63 -11.09 -5.46 2.39
CA ASP A 63 -10.98 -4.32 3.30
C ASP A 63 -9.83 -3.43 2.86
N ALA A 64 -10.15 -2.48 1.97
CA ALA A 64 -9.23 -1.44 1.53
C ALA A 64 -8.61 -0.67 2.72
N SER A 65 -9.36 -0.53 3.83
CA SER A 65 -8.88 0.03 5.09
C SER A 65 -7.72 -0.79 5.67
N ARG A 66 -7.86 -2.11 5.77
CA ARG A 66 -6.85 -3.04 6.30
C ARG A 66 -5.60 -3.08 5.42
N ILE A 67 -5.79 -3.10 4.10
CA ILE A 67 -4.69 -2.97 3.13
C ILE A 67 -3.97 -1.63 3.34
N SER A 68 -4.71 -0.52 3.43
CA SER A 68 -4.10 0.79 3.63
C SER A 68 -3.31 0.89 4.94
N GLU A 69 -3.80 0.30 6.04
CA GLU A 69 -3.10 0.25 7.32
C GLU A 69 -1.83 -0.59 7.23
N ARG A 70 -1.90 -1.79 6.64
CA ARG A 70 -0.73 -2.66 6.41
C ARG A 70 0.34 -1.96 5.59
N LEU A 71 -0.07 -1.33 4.48
CA LEU A 71 0.82 -0.55 3.62
C LEU A 71 1.44 0.60 4.40
N LYS A 72 0.65 1.31 5.20
CA LYS A 72 1.10 2.40 6.05
C LYS A 72 2.13 1.91 7.07
N VAL A 73 1.88 0.82 7.79
CA VAL A 73 2.85 0.20 8.72
C VAL A 73 4.15 -0.17 8.01
N LEU A 74 4.05 -0.70 6.79
CA LEU A 74 5.19 -1.14 6.00
C LEU A 74 6.05 0.03 5.49
N ILE A 75 5.43 1.15 5.14
CA ILE A 75 6.10 2.38 4.71
C ILE A 75 6.62 3.19 5.91
N GLN A 76 5.86 3.21 7.00
CA GLN A 76 6.05 4.06 8.19
C GLN A 76 6.80 3.33 9.32
N GLY A 77 7.16 2.06 9.13
CA GLY A 77 7.83 1.16 10.09
C GLY A 77 9.24 1.56 10.55
N ARG A 78 9.62 2.84 10.44
CA ARG A 78 10.84 3.41 11.06
C ARG A 78 10.60 4.66 11.90
N THR A 79 9.39 4.87 12.41
CA THR A 79 9.16 5.84 13.50
C THR A 79 8.37 5.21 14.63
N LYS A 80 8.99 4.27 15.36
CA LYS A 80 8.78 4.20 16.80
C LYS A 80 9.70 5.25 17.45
N HIS A 81 9.28 6.51 17.42
CA HIS A 81 9.65 7.43 18.50
C HIS A 81 8.40 7.60 19.35
N ASN A 82 8.08 6.55 20.12
CA ASN A 82 7.42 6.79 21.40
C ASN A 82 8.45 7.53 22.25
N PHE A 83 8.43 8.86 22.21
CA PHE A 83 8.83 9.62 23.37
C PHE A 83 7.62 9.54 24.31
N PRO A 84 7.66 8.77 25.41
CA PRO A 84 6.76 9.06 26.51
C PRO A 84 7.15 10.46 26.99
N THR A 85 6.25 11.43 26.79
CA THR A 85 6.36 12.74 27.42
C THR A 85 6.50 12.49 28.92
N VAL A 86 7.68 12.78 29.46
CA VAL A 86 7.89 12.88 30.90
C VAL A 86 6.95 13.98 31.38
N ALA A 87 5.85 13.60 32.00
CA ALA A 87 5.09 14.51 32.84
C ALA A 87 5.86 14.60 34.17
N THR A 88 6.87 15.46 34.20
CA THR A 88 7.37 16.01 35.46
C THR A 88 6.42 17.15 35.85
N ASN A 89 5.47 16.87 36.74
CA ASN A 89 5.19 17.67 37.94
C ASN A 89 4.06 17.04 38.76
#